data_AF-A0A494R2T6-F1
#
_entry.id   AF-A0A494R2T6-F1
#
_cell.length_a   1.000
_cell.length_b   1.000
_cell.length_c   1.000
_cell.angle_alpha   90.00
_cell.angle_beta   90.00
_cell.angle_gamma   90.00
#
_symmetry.space_group_name_H-M   'P 1'
#
loop_
_entity.id
_entity.type
_entity.pdbx_description
1 polymer ?
#
loop_
_entity_poly.entity_id
_entity_poly.type
_entity_poly.pdbx_seq_one_letter_code
_entity_poly.pdbx_strand_id
1 'polypeptide(L)' 'MSAPPQLPDILETLHENELALADAIESIAMWIDQRGSIGVSSTALGGITTLELNAESVRKGIEPPRETAK' A
#
# COMPACT_ATOMS: atom_id res chain seq x y z
N MET A 1 -17.74 22.50 12.06
CA MET A 1 -17.26 21.79 10.85
C MET A 1 -15.75 21.67 10.97
N SER A 2 -15.18 20.47 10.75
CA SER A 2 -13.72 20.30 10.70
C SER A 2 -13.14 21.00 9.47
N ALA A 3 -11.90 21.45 9.54
CA ALA A 3 -11.18 21.95 8.36
C ALA A 3 -11.10 20.84 7.29
N PRO A 4 -11.09 21.20 5.99
CA PRO A 4 -10.87 20.22 4.94
C PRO A 4 -9.50 19.55 5.11
N PRO A 5 -9.38 18.25 4.79
CA PRO A 5 -8.13 17.52 4.92
C PRO A 5 -7.05 18.18 4.07
N GLN A 6 -5.84 18.29 4.62
CA GLN A 6 -4.69 18.82 3.92
C GLN A 6 -4.05 17.74 3.06
N LEU A 7 -3.20 18.14 2.11
CA LEU A 7 -2.52 17.18 1.24
C LEU A 7 -1.77 16.08 2.03
N PRO A 8 -1.04 16.37 3.14
CA PRO A 8 -0.43 15.31 3.95
C PRO A 8 -1.44 14.31 4.51
N ASP A 9 -2.56 14.78 5.07
CA ASP A 9 -3.62 13.92 5.63
C ASP A 9 -4.19 12.96 4.56
N ILE A 10 -4.36 13.48 3.33
CA ILE A 10 -4.83 12.68 2.18
C ILE A 10 -3.79 11.64 1.78
N LEU A 11 -2.51 12.00 1.78
CA LEU A 11 -1.42 11.09 1.42
C LEU A 11 -1.22 10.01 2.50
N GLU A 12 -1.38 10.35 3.78
CA GLU A 12 -1.38 9.35 4.87
C GLU A 12 -2.51 8.35 4.69
N THR A 13 -3.73 8.83 4.44
CA THR A 13 -4.89 7.95 4.18
C THR A 13 -4.66 7.06 2.95
N LEU A 14 -4.05 7.60 1.89
CA LEU A 14 -3.71 6.81 0.69
C LEU A 14 -2.65 5.75 1.00
N HIS A 15 -1.63 6.10 1.78
CA HIS A 15 -0.59 5.16 2.21
C HIS A 15 -1.18 3.98 2.98
N GLU A 16 -2.05 4.26 3.96
CA GLU A 16 -2.76 3.24 4.73
C GLU A 16 -3.62 2.34 3.83
N ASN A 17 -4.24 2.92 2.81
CA ASN A 17 -5.08 2.17 1.87
C ASN A 17 -4.26 1.21 0.99
N GLU A 18 -3.06 1.59 0.53
CA GLU A 18 -2.18 0.68 -0.21
C GLU A 18 -1.78 -0.54 0.64
N LEU A 19 -1.48 -0.32 1.93
CA LEU A 19 -1.16 -1.39 2.86
C LEU A 19 -2.36 -2.31 3.12
N ALA A 20 -3.54 -1.73 3.37
CA ALA A 20 -4.76 -2.50 3.61
C ALA A 20 -5.16 -3.36 2.40
N LEU A 21 -4.96 -2.85 1.19
CA LEU A 21 -5.20 -3.61 -0.05
C LEU A 21 -4.20 -4.76 -0.21
N ALA A 22 -2.93 -4.56 0.16
CA ALA A 22 -1.92 -5.62 0.10
C ALA A 22 -2.29 -6.77 1.04
N ASP A 23 -2.63 -6.47 2.29
CA ASP A 23 -3.08 -7.45 3.28
C ASP A 23 -4.34 -8.20 2.84
N ALA A 24 -5.32 -7.48 2.26
CA ALA A 24 -6.55 -8.08 1.77
C ALA A 24 -6.29 -9.07 0.62
N ILE A 25 -5.42 -8.71 -0.33
CA ILE A 25 -5.05 -9.57 -1.46
C ILE A 25 -4.28 -10.80 -0.97
N GLU A 26 -3.34 -10.62 -0.03
CA GLU A 26 -2.59 -11.73 0.58
C GLU A 26 -3.55 -12.72 1.26
N SER A 27 -4.50 -12.22 2.06
CA SER A 27 -5.49 -13.06 2.74
C SER A 27 -6.36 -13.84 1.75
N ILE A 28 -6.79 -13.22 0.65
CA ILE A 28 -7.59 -13.90 -0.38
C ILE A 28 -6.75 -14.96 -1.09
N ALA A 29 -5.49 -14.65 -1.43
CA ALA A 29 -4.58 -15.59 -2.08
C ALA A 29 -4.35 -16.83 -1.22
N MET A 30 -4.08 -16.66 0.07
CA MET A 30 -3.95 -17.76 1.03
C MET A 30 -5.21 -18.64 1.09
N TRP A 31 -6.41 -18.03 1.12
CA TRP A 31 -7.67 -18.77 1.15
C TRP A 31 -7.91 -19.61 -0.12
N ILE A 32 -7.47 -19.10 -1.27
CA ILE A 32 -7.60 -19.80 -2.55
C ILE A 32 -6.55 -20.92 -2.67
N ASP A 33 -5.30 -20.69 -2.25
CA ASP A 33 -4.24 -21.69 -2.24
C ASP A 33 -4.59 -22.88 -1.32
N GLN A 34 -5.21 -22.61 -0.16
CA GLN A 34 -5.70 -23.64 0.77
C GLN A 34 -6.76 -24.57 0.13
N ARG A 35 -7.39 -24.16 -0.97
CA ARG A 35 -8.39 -24.94 -1.72
C ARG A 35 -7.79 -25.70 -2.92
N GLY A 36 -6.46 -25.72 -3.05
CA GLY A 36 -5.76 -26.48 -4.08
C GLY A 36 -5.66 -25.78 -5.44
N SER A 37 -5.91 -24.48 -5.50
CA SER A 37 -5.68 -23.70 -6.71
C SER A 37 -4.17 -23.53 -6.93
N ILE A 38 -3.75 -23.67 -8.19
CA ILE A 38 -2.37 -23.48 -8.63
C ILE A 38 -2.34 -22.26 -9.55
N GLY A 39 -1.62 -21.21 -9.15
CA GLY A 39 -1.37 -20.01 -9.96
C GLY A 39 -1.92 -18.69 -9.39
N VAL A 40 -2.82 -18.74 -8.41
CA VAL A 40 -3.39 -17.53 -7.77
C VAL A 40 -2.36 -16.79 -6.94
N SER A 41 -1.46 -17.52 -6.27
CA SER A 41 -0.31 -16.97 -5.56
C SER A 41 0.58 -16.07 -6.43
N SER A 42 0.90 -16.46 -7.66
CA SER A 42 1.78 -15.67 -8.53
C SER A 42 1.16 -14.32 -8.93
N THR A 43 -0.12 -14.32 -9.31
CA THR A 43 -0.85 -13.08 -9.62
C THR A 43 -1.00 -12.19 -8.40
N ALA A 44 -1.33 -12.78 -7.24
CA ALA A 44 -1.45 -12.05 -5.98
C ALA A 44 -0.12 -11.39 -5.57
N LEU A 45 0.99 -12.12 -5.65
CA LEU A 45 2.32 -11.61 -5.35
C LEU A 45 2.70 -10.42 -6.23
N GLY A 46 2.40 -10.47 -7.53
CA GLY A 46 2.62 -9.33 -8.44
C GLY A 46 1.79 -8.10 -8.06
N GLY A 47 0.53 -8.30 -7.65
CA GLY A 47 -0.35 -7.24 -7.16
C GLY A 47 0.16 -6.62 -5.85
N ILE A 48 0.49 -7.45 -4.87
CA ILE A 48 1.05 -7.03 -3.57
C ILE A 48 2.34 -6.23 -3.77
N THR A 49 3.26 -6.72 -4.60
CA THR A 49 4.52 -6.00 -4.91
C THR A 49 4.25 -4.59 -5.46
N THR A 50 3.22 -4.45 -6.31
CA THR A 50 2.85 -3.14 -6.86
C THR A 50 2.31 -2.20 -5.79
N LEU A 51 1.44 -2.71 -4.90
CA LEU A 51 0.89 -1.94 -3.78
C LEU A 51 1.98 -1.50 -2.79
N GLU A 52 2.96 -2.36 -2.51
CA GLU A 52 4.11 -2.01 -1.66
C GLU A 52 4.97 -0.88 -2.29
N LEU A 53 5.22 -0.94 -3.61
CA LEU A 53 5.96 0.10 -4.32
C LEU A 53 5.21 1.45 -4.34
N ASN A 54 3.89 1.40 -4.43
CA ASN A 54 3.04 2.58 -4.33
C ASN A 54 3.07 3.15 -2.90
N ALA A 55 2.89 2.30 -1.89
CA ALA A 55 2.94 2.69 -0.48
C ALA A 55 4.27 3.37 -0.14
N GLU A 56 5.39 2.82 -0.63
CA GLU A 56 6.72 3.41 -0.51
C GLU A 56 6.81 4.80 -1.16
N SER A 57 6.28 4.94 -2.38
CA SER A 57 6.32 6.20 -3.12
C SER A 57 5.47 7.28 -2.44
N VAL A 58 4.29 6.92 -1.93
CA VAL A 58 3.44 7.82 -1.16
C VAL A 58 4.16 8.24 0.13
N ARG A 59 4.78 7.30 0.86
CA ARG A 59 5.52 7.60 2.10
C ARG A 59 6.67 8.59 1.87
N LYS A 60 7.42 8.43 0.77
CA LYS A 60 8.46 9.38 0.35
C LYS A 60 7.90 10.76 0.01
N GLY A 61 6.68 10.84 -0.51
CA GLY A 61 5.99 12.10 -0.78
C GLY A 61 5.49 12.82 0.48
N ILE A 62 5.31 12.10 1.59
CA ILE A 62 4.94 12.65 2.91
C ILE A 62 6.18 13.13 3.66
N GLU A 63 7.33 12.46 3.50
CA GLU A 63 8.56 12.86 4.19
C GLU A 63 8.95 14.31 3.83
N PRO A 64 9.14 15.20 4.83
CA PRO A 64 9.63 16.53 4.57
C PRO A 64 11.00 16.44 3.89
N PRO A 65 11.30 17.29 2.89
CA PRO A 65 12.59 17.27 2.22
C PRO A 65 13.69 17.40 3.27
N ARG A 66 14.59 16.41 3.32
CA ARG A 66 15.75 16.42 4.23
C ARG A 66 16.57 17.67 3.88
N GLU A 67 16.53 18.66 4.76
CA GLU A 67 17.36 19.85 4.67
C GLU A 67 18.82 19.36 4.59
N THR A 68 19.44 19.53 3.42
CA THR A 68 20.85 19.22 3.24
C THR A 68 21.61 20.17 4.14
N ALA A 69 22.07 19.67 5.29
CA ALA A 69 22.92 20.40 6.22
C ALA A 69 24.09 21.00 5.43
N LYS A 70 24.12 22.33 5.39
CA LYS A 70 25.14 23.14 4.73
C LYS A 70 26.33 23.35 5.65
#